data_AF-A0A953UCZ2-F1
#
_entry.id   AF-A0A953UCZ2-F1
#
_cell.length_a   1.000
_cell.length_b   1.000
_cell.length_c   1.000
_cell.angle_alpha   90.00
_cell.angle_beta   90.00
_cell.angle_gamma   90.00
#
_symmetry.space_group_name_H-M   'P 1'
#
loop_
_entity.id
_entity.type
_entity.pdbx_description
1 polymer ?
#
loop_
_entity_poly.entity_id
_entity_poly.type
_entity_poly.pdbx_seq_one_letter_code
_entity_poly.pdbx_strand_id
1 'polypeptide(L)'
;MWVMLENVPGRSGEVRARVVDVSENSIGVELPFWLREDELVGIKGPASLGLNGKGKARVAVCTSVGDGYRAGLVYEERREAPAEQPTDAVPDYYEILQVSPKADPDMIHRVFRLLAQRYHPDNTTTGDETAFRAVAEAYKVLSDPEKRAAYDVNYQAHRLLRWQIFDQGKAVTGKAAEKAKRKGILELLYTARRNQATHPTMTLFELEDLLGCPREHLEFSLWYLKENGLITRSDNARYSITAKGVDHAESEHPEQEEKISHLLPAAQPHVTQ
;
A
#
# COMPACT_ATOMS: atom_id res chain seq x y z
N MET A 1 22.70 -32.05 -7.52
CA MET A 1 22.06 -31.71 -6.23
C MET A 1 20.71 -32.42 -6.18
N TRP A 2 20.15 -32.72 -5.00
CA TRP A 2 18.90 -33.50 -4.87
C TRP A 2 17.89 -32.77 -3.99
N VAL A 3 16.61 -32.89 -4.30
CA VAL A 3 15.48 -32.44 -3.47
C VAL A 3 14.51 -33.59 -3.23
N MET A 4 13.71 -33.48 -2.18
CA MET A 4 12.65 -34.44 -1.87
C MET A 4 11.30 -33.81 -2.20
N LEU A 5 10.48 -34.50 -2.98
CA LEU A 5 9.12 -34.11 -3.30
C LEU A 5 8.15 -34.85 -2.37
N GLU A 6 7.22 -34.13 -1.75
CA GLU A 6 6.15 -34.67 -0.89
C GLU A 6 4.79 -34.48 -1.55
N ASN A 7 3.78 -35.26 -1.14
CA ASN A 7 2.40 -35.16 -1.62
C ASN A 7 2.25 -35.26 -3.15
N VAL A 8 3.12 -36.06 -3.79
CA VAL A 8 3.05 -36.32 -5.23
C VAL A 8 1.77 -37.10 -5.54
N PRO A 9 0.86 -36.59 -6.40
CA PRO A 9 -0.38 -37.28 -6.73
C PRO A 9 -0.14 -38.71 -7.24
N GLY A 10 -0.91 -39.66 -6.71
CA GLY A 10 -0.78 -41.09 -7.05
C GLY A 10 0.41 -41.81 -6.41
N ARG A 11 1.16 -41.18 -5.51
CA ARG A 11 2.28 -41.81 -4.78
C ARG A 11 2.19 -41.50 -3.29
N SER A 12 2.39 -42.52 -2.46
CA SER A 12 2.56 -42.38 -1.02
C SER A 12 4.05 -42.29 -0.67
N GLY A 13 4.46 -41.21 0.00
CA GLY A 13 5.82 -41.02 0.49
C GLY A 13 6.61 -39.90 -0.21
N GLU A 14 7.86 -39.72 0.22
CA GLU A 14 8.76 -38.71 -0.34
C GLU A 14 9.49 -39.26 -1.58
N VAL A 15 9.50 -38.52 -2.67
CA VAL A 15 10.20 -38.88 -3.91
C VAL A 15 11.48 -38.06 -4.04
N ARG A 16 12.60 -38.73 -4.24
CA ARG A 16 13.88 -38.05 -4.49
C ARG A 16 13.99 -37.62 -5.96
N ALA A 17 14.22 -36.33 -6.19
CA ALA A 17 14.35 -35.72 -7.51
C ALA A 17 15.72 -35.08 -7.71
N ARG A 18 16.32 -35.23 -8.89
CA ARG A 18 17.62 -34.62 -9.20
C ARG A 18 17.41 -33.19 -9.66
N VAL A 19 18.05 -32.23 -9.03
CA VAL A 19 18.00 -30.83 -9.46
C VAL A 19 18.87 -30.64 -10.70
N VAL A 20 18.28 -30.06 -11.74
CA VAL A 20 18.92 -29.77 -13.04
C VAL A 20 19.16 -28.28 -13.21
N ASP A 21 18.22 -27.44 -12.75
CA ASP A 21 18.33 -25.98 -12.81
C ASP A 21 17.58 -25.33 -11.65
N VAL A 22 18.00 -24.14 -11.24
CA VAL A 22 17.44 -23.37 -10.13
C VAL A 22 17.37 -21.91 -10.55
N SER A 23 16.17 -21.34 -10.45
CA SER A 23 15.90 -19.92 -10.67
C SER A 23 15.29 -19.31 -9.41
N GLU A 24 15.10 -17.99 -9.39
CA GLU A 24 14.54 -17.27 -8.24
C GLU A 24 13.18 -17.84 -7.79
N ASN A 25 12.30 -18.15 -8.75
CA ASN A 25 10.93 -18.57 -8.46
C ASN A 25 10.58 -19.98 -8.97
N SER A 26 11.56 -20.74 -9.47
CA SER A 26 11.32 -22.10 -9.96
C SER A 26 12.55 -22.99 -9.88
N ILE A 27 12.30 -24.31 -9.82
CA ILE A 27 13.32 -25.34 -9.81
C ILE A 27 13.02 -26.40 -10.88
N GLY A 28 14.00 -26.67 -11.73
CA GLY A 28 13.96 -27.75 -12.69
C GLY A 28 14.47 -29.04 -12.05
N VAL A 29 13.64 -30.09 -12.03
CA VAL A 29 14.01 -31.40 -11.48
C VAL A 29 13.83 -32.52 -12.51
N GLU A 30 14.69 -33.52 -12.42
CA GLU A 30 14.62 -34.77 -13.17
C GLU A 30 14.01 -35.88 -12.29
N LEU A 31 13.03 -36.58 -12.86
CA LEU A 31 12.21 -37.60 -12.23
C LEU A 31 12.04 -38.80 -13.17
N PRO A 32 11.91 -40.03 -12.65
CA PRO A 32 11.68 -41.22 -13.47
C PRO A 32 10.21 -41.39 -13.90
N PHE A 33 9.36 -40.40 -13.65
CA PHE A 33 7.93 -40.44 -14.00
C PHE A 33 7.41 -39.05 -14.32
N TRP A 34 6.31 -39.02 -15.06
CA TRP A 34 5.62 -37.80 -15.44
C TRP A 34 4.77 -37.24 -14.31
N LEU A 35 4.77 -35.90 -14.18
CA LEU A 35 3.89 -35.13 -13.30
C LEU A 35 2.91 -34.34 -14.17
N ARG A 36 1.65 -34.21 -13.74
CA ARG A 36 0.70 -33.41 -14.51
C ARG A 36 0.99 -31.93 -14.31
N GLU A 37 0.79 -31.14 -15.35
CA GLU A 37 0.80 -29.69 -15.24
C GLU A 37 -0.28 -29.22 -14.25
N ASP A 38 0.01 -28.15 -13.53
CA ASP A 38 -0.82 -27.57 -12.47
C ASP A 38 -0.90 -28.38 -11.16
N GLU A 39 -0.25 -29.55 -11.06
CA GLU A 39 -0.22 -30.32 -9.81
C GLU A 39 0.63 -29.64 -8.73
N LEU A 40 0.10 -29.66 -7.49
CA LEU A 40 0.80 -29.18 -6.30
C LEU A 40 1.65 -30.29 -5.69
N VAL A 41 2.94 -30.01 -5.51
CA VAL A 41 3.91 -30.88 -4.85
C VAL A 41 4.60 -30.13 -3.72
N GLY A 42 4.85 -30.80 -2.60
CA GLY A 42 5.73 -30.27 -1.57
C GLY A 42 7.18 -30.43 -2.03
N ILE A 43 8.05 -29.45 -1.79
CA ILE A 43 9.48 -29.55 -2.05
C ILE A 43 10.23 -29.33 -0.73
N LYS A 44 11.15 -30.24 -0.42
CA LYS A 44 12.14 -30.11 0.65
C LYS A 44 13.53 -30.09 0.07
N GLY A 45 14.33 -29.13 0.47
CA GLY A 45 15.72 -29.01 0.06
C GLY A 45 16.54 -28.17 1.02
N PRO A 46 17.87 -28.11 0.80
CA PRO A 46 18.75 -27.24 1.57
C PRO A 46 18.41 -25.76 1.34
N ALA A 47 18.64 -24.92 2.36
CA ALA A 47 18.42 -23.47 2.31
C ALA A 47 19.22 -22.76 1.19
N SER A 48 20.30 -23.38 0.72
CA SER A 48 21.07 -22.92 -0.44
C SER A 48 20.28 -22.87 -1.76
N LEU A 49 19.10 -23.50 -1.81
CA LEU A 49 18.16 -23.47 -2.94
C LEU A 49 17.00 -22.48 -2.72
N GLY A 50 17.10 -21.57 -1.74
CA GLY A 50 15.99 -20.68 -1.37
C GLY A 50 14.87 -21.38 -0.58
N LEU A 51 15.02 -22.68 -0.31
CA LEU A 51 14.07 -23.49 0.44
C LEU A 51 14.43 -23.46 1.94
N ASN A 52 13.80 -22.56 2.69
CA ASN A 52 13.86 -22.55 4.16
C ASN A 52 12.98 -23.67 4.75
N GLY A 53 13.24 -24.93 4.39
CA GLY A 53 12.49 -26.10 4.85
C GLY A 53 11.50 -26.67 3.82
N LYS A 54 10.24 -26.92 4.23
CA LYS A 54 9.16 -27.42 3.36
C LYS A 54 8.52 -26.25 2.59
N GLY A 55 8.67 -26.22 1.27
CA GLY A 55 7.94 -25.34 0.36
C GLY A 55 6.83 -26.08 -0.40
N LYS A 56 5.86 -25.36 -0.95
CA LYS A 56 4.93 -25.91 -1.96
C LYS A 56 5.33 -25.37 -3.32
N ALA A 57 5.18 -26.18 -4.35
CA ALA A 57 5.45 -25.80 -5.72
C ALA A 57 4.42 -26.43 -6.65
N ARG A 58 4.16 -25.75 -7.75
CA ARG A 58 3.24 -26.19 -8.78
C ARG A 58 4.03 -26.64 -10.00
N VAL A 59 3.62 -27.75 -10.60
CA VAL A 59 4.24 -28.26 -11.83
C VAL A 59 3.83 -27.35 -12.98
N ALA A 60 4.74 -26.51 -13.46
CA ALA A 60 4.47 -25.62 -14.58
C ALA A 60 4.59 -26.34 -15.93
N VAL A 61 5.54 -27.28 -16.03
CA VAL A 61 5.78 -28.06 -17.24
C VAL A 61 6.44 -29.38 -16.87
N CYS A 62 6.12 -30.47 -17.58
CA CYS A 62 6.82 -31.74 -17.44
C CYS A 62 7.05 -32.39 -18.81
N THR A 63 8.30 -32.47 -19.26
CA THR A 63 8.68 -33.01 -20.57
C THR A 63 9.48 -34.30 -20.45
N SER A 64 9.36 -35.21 -21.42
CA SER A 64 10.19 -36.42 -21.50
C SER A 64 11.60 -36.06 -21.97
N VAL A 65 12.62 -36.49 -21.25
CA VAL A 65 14.04 -36.27 -21.59
C VAL A 65 14.79 -37.58 -21.42
N GLY A 66 15.20 -38.20 -22.53
CA GLY A 66 15.85 -39.52 -22.52
C GLY A 66 14.95 -40.59 -21.90
N ASP A 67 15.48 -41.34 -20.93
CA ASP A 67 14.78 -42.39 -20.18
C ASP A 67 13.99 -41.86 -18.97
N GLY A 68 13.84 -40.54 -18.84
CA GLY A 68 13.15 -39.90 -17.71
C GLY A 68 12.34 -38.67 -18.12
N TYR A 69 11.96 -37.88 -17.11
CA TYR A 69 11.17 -36.68 -17.26
C TYR A 69 11.84 -35.51 -16.57
N ARG A 70 11.71 -34.32 -17.15
CA ARG A 70 12.14 -33.05 -16.57
C ARG A 70 10.91 -32.22 -16.24
N ALA A 71 10.72 -31.95 -14.95
CA ALA A 71 9.64 -31.11 -14.44
C ALA A 71 10.17 -29.73 -14.03
N GLY A 72 9.55 -28.67 -14.53
CA GLY A 72 9.71 -27.32 -14.03
C GLY A 72 8.70 -27.08 -12.90
N LEU A 73 9.20 -26.91 -11.68
CA LEU A 73 8.37 -26.67 -10.50
C LEU A 73 8.49 -25.20 -10.13
N VAL A 74 7.40 -24.45 -10.27
CA VAL A 74 7.34 -23.05 -9.87
C VAL A 74 6.96 -23.01 -8.39
N TYR A 75 7.76 -22.32 -7.58
CA TYR A 75 7.45 -22.17 -6.17
C TYR A 75 6.08 -21.49 -6.07
N GLU A 76 5.19 -22.11 -5.31
CA GLU A 76 4.09 -21.39 -4.76
C GLU A 76 4.76 -20.51 -3.71
N GLU A 77 5.12 -19.28 -4.11
CA GLU A 77 5.33 -18.21 -3.14
C GLU A 77 4.25 -18.43 -2.10
N ARG A 78 4.61 -18.42 -0.82
CA ARG A 78 3.62 -18.24 0.20
C ARG A 78 2.93 -16.94 -0.22
N ARG A 79 1.80 -17.06 -0.93
CA ARG A 79 0.70 -16.14 -0.82
C ARG A 79 0.39 -16.23 0.66
N GLU A 80 1.14 -15.44 1.44
CA GLU A 80 0.46 -14.48 2.29
C GLU A 80 -0.65 -13.98 1.38
N ALA A 81 -1.84 -14.52 1.61
CA ALA A 81 -3.05 -14.06 0.95
C ALA A 81 -2.88 -12.56 0.81
N PRO A 82 -2.92 -12.00 -0.42
CA PRO A 82 -2.44 -10.65 -0.71
C PRO A 82 -2.91 -9.79 0.43
N ALA A 83 -1.97 -9.34 1.28
CA ALA A 83 -2.23 -8.97 2.68
C ALA A 83 -3.64 -8.44 2.73
N GLU A 84 -4.59 -9.23 3.26
CA GLU A 84 -5.95 -8.75 3.45
C GLU A 84 -5.73 -7.47 4.23
N GLN A 85 -5.85 -6.34 3.53
CA GLN A 85 -5.85 -5.04 4.14
C GLN A 85 -6.88 -5.21 5.24
N PRO A 86 -6.55 -5.00 6.52
CA PRO A 86 -7.47 -5.33 7.59
C PRO A 86 -8.79 -4.62 7.29
N THR A 87 -9.78 -5.37 6.82
CA THR A 87 -11.13 -4.91 6.55
C THR A 87 -11.95 -4.88 7.84
N ASP A 88 -11.28 -4.96 8.99
CA ASP A 88 -11.73 -4.36 10.24
C ASP A 88 -11.24 -2.91 10.33
N ALA A 89 -11.34 -2.16 9.22
CA ALA A 89 -11.30 -0.72 9.27
C ALA A 89 -12.59 -0.30 9.98
N VAL A 90 -12.48 0.03 11.27
CA VAL A 90 -13.53 0.76 12.00
C VAL A 90 -14.05 1.85 11.07
N PRO A 91 -15.34 1.83 10.68
CA PRO A 91 -15.86 2.77 9.70
C PRO A 91 -15.58 4.19 10.18
N ASP A 92 -15.00 5.03 9.32
CA ASP A 92 -14.74 6.43 9.66
C ASP A 92 -16.07 7.18 9.67
N TYR A 93 -16.70 7.25 10.84
CA TYR A 93 -17.99 7.90 11.04
C TYR A 93 -17.90 9.42 10.83
N TYR A 94 -16.71 10.01 10.98
CA TYR A 94 -16.47 11.42 10.69
C TYR A 94 -16.45 11.68 9.18
N GLU A 95 -15.82 10.80 8.40
CA GLU A 95 -15.88 10.83 6.92
C GLU A 95 -17.29 10.55 6.41
N ILE A 96 -18.00 9.56 6.98
CA ILE A 96 -19.38 9.21 6.58
C ILE A 96 -20.33 10.38 6.82
N LEU A 97 -20.22 11.07 7.96
CA LEU A 97 -21.00 12.29 8.21
C LEU A 97 -20.39 13.54 7.58
N GLN A 98 -19.24 13.45 6.91
CA GLN A 98 -18.52 14.59 6.31
C GLN A 98 -18.30 15.74 7.31
N VAL A 99 -17.97 15.40 8.56
CA VAL A 99 -17.73 16.34 9.65
C VAL A 99 -16.36 16.12 10.26
N SER A 100 -15.76 17.19 10.79
CA SER A 100 -14.49 17.09 11.48
C SER A 100 -14.63 16.32 12.81
N PRO A 101 -13.60 15.60 13.28
CA PRO A 101 -13.53 15.08 14.65
C PRO A 101 -13.73 16.15 15.74
N LYS A 102 -13.48 17.42 15.40
CA LYS A 102 -13.69 18.58 16.28
C LYS A 102 -15.08 19.22 16.14
N ALA A 103 -15.99 18.64 15.36
CA ALA A 103 -17.31 19.19 15.14
C ALA A 103 -18.13 19.19 16.44
N ASP A 104 -18.80 20.30 16.71
CA ASP A 104 -19.74 20.42 17.81
C ASP A 104 -20.97 19.52 17.59
N PRO A 105 -21.65 19.07 18.66
CA PRO A 105 -22.84 18.22 18.55
C PRO A 105 -23.93 18.82 17.64
N ASP A 106 -24.12 20.14 17.69
CA ASP A 106 -25.09 20.85 16.85
C ASP A 106 -24.76 20.76 15.36
N MET A 107 -23.47 20.76 15.02
CA MET A 107 -23.01 20.60 13.63
C MET A 107 -23.25 19.17 13.15
N ILE A 108 -22.96 18.17 13.98
CA ILE A 108 -23.23 16.75 13.70
C ILE A 108 -24.73 16.55 13.44
N HIS A 109 -25.59 17.12 14.28
CA HIS A 109 -27.05 17.07 14.12
C HIS A 109 -27.53 17.78 12.85
N ARG A 110 -26.91 18.90 12.48
CA ARG A 110 -27.26 19.63 11.26
C ARG A 110 -26.88 18.84 10.02
N VAL A 111 -25.67 18.30 9.97
CA VAL A 111 -25.17 17.57 8.79
C VAL A 111 -25.89 16.23 8.63
N PHE A 112 -26.16 15.52 9.72
CA PHE A 112 -26.99 14.31 9.68
C PHE A 112 -28.35 14.58 9.04
N ARG A 113 -29.06 15.64 9.42
CA ARG A 113 -30.36 15.98 8.82
C ARG A 113 -30.27 16.22 7.32
N LEU A 114 -29.22 16.90 6.86
CA LEU A 114 -28.98 17.16 5.44
C LEU A 114 -28.71 15.86 4.66
N LEU A 115 -27.83 15.00 5.20
CA LEU A 115 -27.48 13.72 4.57
C LEU A 115 -28.64 12.73 4.61
N ALA A 116 -29.41 12.70 5.70
CA ALA A 116 -30.59 11.85 5.84
C ALA A 116 -31.68 12.24 4.84
N GLN A 117 -31.93 13.54 4.60
CA GLN A 117 -32.86 13.99 3.55
C GLN A 117 -32.36 13.68 2.15
N ARG A 118 -31.05 13.77 1.93
CA ARG A 118 -30.42 13.48 0.64
C ARG A 118 -30.52 12.00 0.30
N TYR A 119 -30.15 11.12 1.23
CA TYR A 119 -30.08 9.67 1.00
C TYR A 119 -31.35 8.91 1.38
N HIS A 120 -32.40 9.59 1.86
CA HIS A 120 -33.66 8.94 2.22
C HIS A 120 -34.17 8.03 1.09
N PRO A 121 -34.63 6.79 1.37
CA PRO A 121 -35.11 5.88 0.32
C PRO A 121 -36.31 6.44 -0.47
N ASP A 122 -37.11 7.33 0.15
CA ASP A 122 -38.23 8.01 -0.52
C ASP A 122 -37.78 9.17 -1.44
N ASN A 123 -36.50 9.52 -1.45
CA ASN A 123 -35.96 10.54 -2.35
C ASN A 123 -35.63 9.89 -3.71
N THR A 124 -36.44 10.21 -4.72
CA THR A 124 -36.33 9.63 -6.06
C THR A 124 -35.10 10.10 -6.87
N THR A 125 -34.40 11.14 -6.42
CA THR A 125 -33.26 11.73 -7.15
C THR A 125 -31.91 11.34 -6.57
N THR A 126 -31.80 11.26 -5.24
CA THR A 126 -30.53 10.99 -4.54
C THR A 126 -30.63 9.92 -3.45
N GLY A 127 -31.78 9.24 -3.35
CA GLY A 127 -32.02 8.19 -2.37
C GLY A 127 -31.05 7.02 -2.54
N ASP A 128 -30.47 6.59 -1.42
CA ASP A 128 -29.57 5.45 -1.35
C ASP A 128 -29.69 4.83 0.03
N GLU A 129 -30.35 3.68 0.09
CA GLU A 129 -30.60 2.96 1.34
C GLU A 129 -29.30 2.55 2.05
N THR A 130 -28.25 2.24 1.30
CA THR A 130 -26.97 1.82 1.87
C THR A 130 -26.24 3.00 2.52
N ALA A 131 -26.19 4.14 1.82
CA ALA A 131 -25.63 5.38 2.34
C ALA A 131 -26.45 5.91 3.53
N PHE A 132 -27.78 5.81 3.47
CA PHE A 132 -28.66 6.20 4.57
C PHE A 132 -28.39 5.40 5.85
N ARG A 133 -28.22 4.07 5.72
CA ARG A 133 -27.88 3.20 6.86
C ARG A 133 -26.52 3.59 7.45
N ALA A 134 -25.50 3.82 6.62
CA ALA A 134 -24.17 4.23 7.08
C ALA A 134 -24.22 5.58 7.82
N VAL A 135 -24.94 6.57 7.28
CA VAL A 135 -25.14 7.89 7.90
C VAL A 135 -25.89 7.79 9.22
N ALA A 136 -26.91 6.94 9.32
CA ALA A 136 -27.65 6.72 10.56
C ALA A 136 -26.81 6.02 11.64
N GLU A 137 -25.97 5.06 11.25
CA GLU A 137 -25.06 4.37 12.15
C GLU A 137 -23.97 5.31 12.68
N ALA A 138 -23.35 6.10 11.80
CA ALA A 138 -22.38 7.11 12.16
C ALA A 138 -22.96 8.14 13.13
N TYR A 139 -24.19 8.61 12.86
CA TYR A 139 -24.89 9.52 13.77
C TYR A 139 -25.17 8.91 15.14
N LYS A 140 -25.58 7.63 15.20
CA LYS A 140 -25.87 6.94 16.47
C LYS A 140 -24.66 6.88 17.40
N VAL A 141 -23.45 6.82 16.83
CA VAL A 141 -22.19 6.80 17.58
C VAL A 141 -21.72 8.22 17.91
N LEU A 142 -21.76 9.14 16.94
CA LEU A 142 -21.19 10.50 17.10
C LEU A 142 -22.11 11.50 17.82
N SER A 143 -23.43 11.24 17.89
CA SER A 143 -24.38 12.11 18.62
C SER A 143 -24.39 11.88 20.13
N ASP A 144 -23.96 10.71 20.58
CA ASP A 144 -23.91 10.33 21.99
C ASP A 144 -22.49 10.62 22.55
N PRO A 145 -22.34 11.51 23.55
CA PRO A 145 -21.04 11.88 24.08
C PRO A 145 -20.20 10.70 24.61
N GLU A 146 -20.83 9.71 25.25
CA GLU A 146 -20.12 8.56 25.80
C GLU A 146 -19.66 7.62 24.69
N LYS A 147 -20.52 7.36 23.70
CA LYS A 147 -20.16 6.52 22.54
C LYS A 147 -19.13 7.21 21.65
N ARG A 148 -19.23 8.53 21.48
CA ARG A 148 -18.25 9.33 20.75
C ARG A 148 -16.89 9.29 21.44
N ALA A 149 -16.84 9.44 22.76
CA ALA A 149 -15.59 9.34 23.50
C ALA A 149 -14.95 7.93 23.36
N ALA A 150 -15.75 6.87 23.48
CA ALA A 150 -15.25 5.50 23.28
C ALA A 150 -14.78 5.25 21.85
N TYR A 151 -15.52 5.77 20.86
CA TYR A 151 -15.14 5.74 19.46
C TYR A 151 -13.85 6.53 19.22
N ASP A 152 -13.70 7.73 19.78
CA ASP A 152 -12.54 8.60 19.62
C ASP A 152 -11.25 7.96 20.14
N VAL A 153 -11.32 7.22 21.26
CA VAL A 153 -10.19 6.46 21.79
C VAL A 153 -9.70 5.41 20.77
N ASN A 154 -10.63 4.68 20.14
CA ASN A 154 -10.29 3.66 19.15
C ASN A 154 -9.97 4.26 17.77
N TYR A 155 -10.61 5.36 17.41
CA TYR A 155 -10.41 6.13 16.19
C TYR A 155 -8.99 6.72 16.14
N GLN A 156 -8.48 7.22 17.27
CA GLN A 156 -7.10 7.67 17.38
C GLN A 156 -6.10 6.50 17.27
N ALA A 157 -6.38 5.36 17.89
CA ALA A 157 -5.54 4.17 17.78
C ALA A 157 -5.47 3.61 16.35
N HIS A 158 -6.59 3.61 15.61
CA HIS A 158 -6.64 3.17 14.21
C HIS A 158 -6.06 4.20 13.23
N ARG A 159 -6.14 5.52 13.49
CA ARG A 159 -5.47 6.55 12.67
C ARG A 159 -3.94 6.47 12.76
N LEU A 160 -3.39 6.02 13.88
CA LEU A 160 -1.93 5.79 14.04
C LEU A 160 -1.40 4.62 13.18
N LEU A 161 -2.28 3.75 12.68
CA LEU A 161 -1.89 2.60 11.82
C LEU A 161 -1.86 2.95 10.33
N ARG A 162 -2.35 4.14 9.93
CA ARG A 162 -2.38 4.57 8.51
C ARG A 162 -1.23 5.57 8.27
N TRP A 163 -0.15 5.05 7.67
CA TRP A 163 1.17 5.66 7.43
C TRP A 163 2.08 5.86 8.65
N GLN A 164 2.58 4.74 9.17
CA GLN A 164 3.81 4.71 9.97
C GLN A 164 5.04 4.96 9.09
N ILE A 165 5.28 6.20 8.65
CA ILE A 165 6.59 6.61 8.12
C ILE A 165 7.46 7.22 9.24
N PHE A 166 6.85 7.80 10.27
CA PHE A 166 7.57 8.39 11.40
C PHE A 166 7.12 7.78 12.72
N ASP A 167 7.93 6.85 13.23
CA ASP A 167 7.84 6.27 14.57
C ASP A 167 7.77 7.37 15.64
N GLN A 168 6.62 7.46 16.34
CA GLN A 168 6.29 8.54 17.29
C GLN A 168 7.15 8.54 18.58
N GLY A 169 8.13 7.65 18.74
CA GLY A 169 8.88 7.53 20.00
C GLY A 169 10.29 8.13 20.04
N LYS A 170 11.00 8.21 18.91
CA LYS A 170 12.47 8.46 18.93
C LYS A 170 13.00 9.53 17.97
N ALA A 171 12.17 10.11 17.10
CA ALA A 171 12.65 10.99 16.04
C ALA A 171 11.83 12.29 15.88
N VAL A 172 11.33 12.88 16.96
CA VAL A 172 10.69 14.22 16.86
C VAL A 172 11.73 15.34 16.75
N THR A 173 12.90 15.13 17.35
CA THR A 173 13.96 16.14 17.50
C THR A 173 15.29 15.66 16.92
N GLY A 174 15.85 16.43 15.97
CA GLY A 174 17.17 16.17 15.39
C GLY A 174 17.26 16.52 13.91
N LYS A 175 18.48 16.73 13.40
CA LYS A 175 18.71 17.11 11.99
C LYS A 175 18.20 16.05 11.00
N ALA A 176 18.31 14.76 11.34
CA ALA A 176 17.84 13.66 10.49
C ALA A 176 16.31 13.60 10.41
N ALA A 177 15.62 13.78 11.55
CA ALA A 177 14.18 13.87 11.62
C ALA A 177 13.65 15.05 10.79
N GLU A 178 14.26 16.23 10.90
CA GLU A 178 13.91 17.39 10.08
C GLU A 178 14.14 17.15 8.59
N LYS A 179 15.22 16.46 8.21
CA LYS A 179 15.45 16.09 6.81
C LYS A 179 14.34 15.18 6.29
N ALA A 180 13.91 14.22 7.10
CA ALA A 180 12.88 13.27 6.71
C ALA A 180 11.47 13.92 6.63
N LYS A 181 11.14 14.84 7.55
CA LYS A 181 9.90 15.66 7.45
C LYS A 181 9.87 16.46 6.16
N ARG A 182 10.97 17.14 5.81
CA ARG A 182 11.08 17.90 4.56
C ARG A 182 10.89 17.01 3.33
N LYS A 183 11.51 15.83 3.33
CA LYS A 183 11.35 14.83 2.27
C LYS A 183 9.89 14.39 2.14
N GLY A 184 9.24 14.02 3.24
CA GLY A 184 7.84 13.62 3.24
C GLY A 184 6.90 14.71 2.73
N ILE A 185 7.09 15.97 3.15
CA ILE A 185 6.32 17.10 2.64
C ILE A 185 6.49 17.25 1.12
N LEU A 186 7.72 17.16 0.63
CA LEU A 186 8.01 17.28 -0.81
C LEU A 186 7.41 16.13 -1.62
N GLU A 187 7.51 14.89 -1.15
CA GLU A 187 6.93 13.72 -1.81
C GLU A 187 5.41 13.82 -1.90
N LEU A 188 4.73 14.20 -0.81
CA LEU A 188 3.28 14.38 -0.82
C LEU A 188 2.84 15.45 -1.82
N LEU A 189 3.53 16.60 -1.83
CA LEU A 189 3.22 17.69 -2.76
C LEU A 189 3.59 17.32 -4.21
N TYR A 190 4.64 16.53 -4.42
CA TYR A 190 5.02 15.98 -5.73
C TYR A 190 3.94 15.02 -6.24
N THR A 191 3.50 14.07 -5.42
CA THR A 191 2.42 13.13 -5.75
C THR A 191 1.12 13.88 -6.02
N ALA A 192 0.78 14.90 -5.21
CA ALA A 192 -0.37 15.76 -5.46
C ALA A 192 -0.25 16.48 -6.82
N ARG A 193 0.94 17.00 -7.16
CA ARG A 193 1.21 17.66 -8.45
C ARG A 193 1.11 16.72 -9.64
N ARG A 194 1.56 15.48 -9.49
CA ARG A 194 1.51 14.44 -10.52
C ARG A 194 0.09 13.92 -10.76
N ASN A 195 -0.69 13.75 -9.70
CA ASN A 195 -2.02 13.16 -9.77
C ASN A 195 -3.14 14.17 -9.99
N GLN A 196 -2.94 15.46 -9.69
CA GLN A 196 -3.97 16.50 -9.77
C GLN A 196 -3.48 17.69 -10.60
N ALA A 197 -3.71 17.66 -11.91
CA ALA A 197 -3.24 18.71 -12.82
C ALA A 197 -3.87 20.10 -12.57
N THR A 198 -5.09 20.16 -12.05
CA THR A 198 -5.88 21.40 -11.93
C THR A 198 -5.79 22.06 -10.54
N HIS A 199 -5.53 21.29 -9.48
CA HIS A 199 -5.43 21.85 -8.11
C HIS A 199 -4.40 21.13 -7.22
N PRO A 200 -3.10 21.19 -7.58
CA PRO A 200 -2.03 20.44 -6.91
C PRO A 200 -1.56 21.11 -5.61
N THR A 201 -2.49 21.32 -4.69
CA THR A 201 -2.20 22.05 -3.45
C THR A 201 -2.76 21.32 -2.24
N MET A 202 -2.04 21.36 -1.11
CA MET A 202 -2.44 20.72 0.13
C MET A 202 -2.55 21.72 1.28
N THR A 203 -3.52 21.56 2.17
CA THR A 203 -3.63 22.34 3.41
C THR A 203 -2.64 21.85 4.46
N LEU A 204 -2.35 22.67 5.48
CA LEU A 204 -1.54 22.24 6.63
C LEU A 204 -2.15 21.02 7.33
N PHE A 205 -3.48 20.96 7.41
CA PHE A 205 -4.20 19.86 8.04
C PHE A 205 -4.05 18.56 7.23
N GLU A 206 -4.16 18.62 5.91
CA GLU A 206 -3.89 17.47 5.03
C GLU A 206 -2.44 17.01 5.20
N LEU A 207 -1.46 17.91 5.26
CA LEU A 207 -0.06 17.51 5.49
C LEU A 207 0.17 16.89 6.88
N GLU A 208 -0.44 17.43 7.93
CA GLU A 208 -0.41 16.87 9.29
C GLU A 208 -1.01 15.47 9.33
N ASP A 209 -2.15 15.28 8.68
CA ASP A 209 -2.86 14.01 8.61
C ASP A 209 -2.07 12.96 7.81
N LEU A 210 -1.57 13.31 6.62
CA LEU A 210 -0.84 12.40 5.74
C LEU A 210 0.56 12.03 6.28
N LEU A 211 1.23 12.93 7.02
CA LEU A 211 2.55 12.69 7.60
C LEU A 211 2.50 12.08 9.00
N GLY A 212 1.32 12.04 9.64
CA GLY A 212 1.17 11.59 11.03
C GLY A 212 1.97 12.42 12.03
N CYS A 213 2.31 13.66 11.67
CA CYS A 213 3.21 14.55 12.39
C CYS A 213 2.46 15.83 12.81
N PRO A 214 2.39 16.14 14.12
CA PRO A 214 1.72 17.33 14.61
C PRO A 214 2.19 18.60 13.90
N ARG A 215 1.26 19.51 13.61
CA ARG A 215 1.56 20.75 12.86
C ARG A 215 2.73 21.55 13.44
N GLU A 216 2.87 21.59 14.77
CA GLU A 216 3.94 22.29 15.51
C GLU A 216 5.34 21.78 15.15
N HIS A 217 5.45 20.50 14.76
CA HIS A 217 6.70 19.88 14.33
C HIS A 217 6.96 20.05 12.84
N LEU A 218 5.96 20.47 12.06
CA LEU A 218 6.08 20.75 10.63
C LEU A 218 6.42 22.22 10.35
N GLU A 219 6.17 23.14 11.28
CA GLU A 219 6.37 24.58 11.09
C GLU A 219 7.78 24.92 10.60
N PHE A 220 8.81 24.38 11.24
CA PHE A 220 10.20 24.63 10.86
C PHE A 220 10.54 24.05 9.47
N SER A 221 10.07 22.84 9.19
CA SER A 221 10.27 22.20 7.88
C SER A 221 9.57 22.97 6.76
N LEU A 222 8.33 23.42 6.98
CA LEU A 222 7.55 24.21 6.02
C LEU A 222 8.18 25.59 5.80
N TRP A 223 8.62 26.25 6.88
CA TRP A 223 9.38 27.50 6.78
C TRP A 223 10.63 27.31 5.94
N TYR A 224 11.44 26.29 6.24
CA TYR A 224 12.68 26.02 5.51
C TYR A 224 12.44 25.75 4.02
N LEU A 225 11.48 24.89 3.68
CA LEU A 225 11.14 24.58 2.29
C LEU A 225 10.63 25.81 1.54
N LYS A 226 9.85 26.66 2.21
CA LYS A 226 9.33 27.90 1.63
C LYS A 226 10.45 28.91 1.37
N GLU A 227 11.32 29.17 2.35
CA GLU A 227 12.44 30.12 2.21
C GLU A 227 13.45 29.65 1.15
N ASN A 228 13.61 28.34 0.95
CA ASN A 228 14.42 27.81 -0.15
C ASN A 228 13.73 27.83 -1.52
N GLY A 229 12.46 28.25 -1.58
CA GLY A 229 11.67 28.31 -2.81
C GLY A 229 11.26 26.94 -3.37
N LEU A 230 11.30 25.90 -2.55
CA LEU A 230 10.92 24.52 -2.94
C LEU A 230 9.39 24.33 -2.90
N ILE A 231 8.71 25.08 -2.04
CA ILE A 231 7.25 25.11 -1.95
C ILE A 231 6.77 26.57 -1.95
N THR A 232 5.56 26.80 -2.43
CA THR A 232 4.83 28.06 -2.22
C THR A 232 3.65 27.84 -1.29
N ARG A 233 3.28 28.91 -0.58
CA ARG A 233 2.04 28.97 0.21
C ARG A 233 1.14 30.04 -0.39
N SER A 234 -0.04 29.64 -0.84
CA SER A 234 -1.09 30.55 -1.31
C SER A 234 -1.77 31.27 -0.14
N ASP A 235 -2.47 32.36 -0.44
CA ASP A 235 -3.33 33.13 0.46
C ASP A 235 -4.35 32.27 1.23
N ASN A 236 -4.89 31.23 0.59
CA ASN A 236 -5.81 30.26 1.20
C ASN A 236 -5.13 29.22 2.11
N ALA A 237 -3.90 29.50 2.59
CA ALA A 237 -3.10 28.62 3.42
C ALA A 237 -2.84 27.21 2.85
N ARG A 238 -2.88 27.08 1.51
CA ARG A 238 -2.53 25.86 0.79
C ARG A 238 -1.08 25.91 0.32
N TYR A 239 -0.39 24.78 0.39
CA TYR A 239 0.98 24.58 -0.03
C TYR A 239 1.01 23.89 -1.39
N SER A 240 1.95 24.27 -2.24
CA SER A 240 2.19 23.62 -3.53
C SER A 240 3.68 23.52 -3.81
N ILE A 241 4.09 22.46 -4.50
CA ILE A 241 5.49 22.28 -4.91
C ILE A 241 5.83 23.18 -6.09
N THR A 242 7.03 23.76 -6.09
CA THR A 242 7.56 24.55 -7.22
C THR A 242 8.33 23.65 -8.19
N ALA A 243 8.66 24.15 -9.39
CA ALA A 243 9.57 23.43 -10.29
C ALA A 243 10.91 23.10 -9.60
N LYS A 244 11.48 24.07 -8.86
CA LYS A 244 12.68 23.86 -8.05
C LYS A 244 12.49 22.77 -6.98
N GLY A 245 11.29 22.70 -6.38
CA GLY A 245 10.92 21.64 -5.44
C GLY A 245 10.84 20.27 -6.08
N VAL A 246 10.31 20.20 -7.30
CA VAL A 246 10.26 18.96 -8.11
C VAL A 246 11.68 18.48 -8.41
N ASP A 247 12.55 19.35 -8.93
CA ASP A 247 13.94 19.01 -9.23
C ASP A 247 14.67 18.50 -7.97
N HIS A 248 14.41 19.12 -6.82
CA HIS A 248 14.98 18.67 -5.54
C HIS A 248 14.44 17.31 -5.07
N ALA A 249 13.14 17.06 -5.27
CA ALA A 249 12.53 15.78 -4.93
C ALA A 249 13.08 14.64 -5.81
N GLU A 250 13.32 14.90 -7.10
CA GLU A 250 13.85 13.92 -8.06
C GLU A 250 15.36 13.69 -7.87
N SER A 251 16.14 14.73 -7.56
CA SER A 251 17.60 14.61 -7.35
C SER A 251 18.01 13.87 -6.06
N GLU A 252 17.16 13.77 -5.04
CA GLU A 252 17.43 12.97 -3.83
C GLU A 252 17.07 11.47 -4.01
N HIS A 253 16.63 11.03 -5.20
CA HIS A 253 16.28 9.64 -5.54
C HIS A 253 17.20 8.97 -6.61
N PRO A 254 18.54 8.99 -6.51
CA PRO A 254 19.38 8.28 -7.47
C PRO A 254 19.22 6.74 -7.42
N GLU A 255 18.67 6.17 -6.34
CA GLU A 255 18.59 4.71 -6.16
C GLU A 255 17.37 4.04 -6.82
N GLN A 256 16.37 4.80 -7.29
CA GLN A 256 15.20 4.24 -7.99
C GLN A 256 15.30 4.34 -9.52
N GLU A 257 16.08 5.27 -10.07
CA GLU A 257 16.27 5.41 -11.53
C GLU A 257 17.14 4.30 -12.15
N GLU A 258 18.11 3.73 -11.40
CA GLU A 258 18.87 2.56 -11.88
C GLU A 258 17.98 1.33 -12.11
N LYS A 259 16.87 1.19 -11.36
CA LYS A 259 15.91 0.09 -11.56
C LYS A 259 14.94 0.32 -12.74
N ILE A 260 14.68 1.57 -13.11
CA ILE A 260 13.71 1.89 -14.19
C ILE A 260 14.42 2.02 -15.54
N SER A 261 15.67 2.47 -15.57
CA SER A 261 16.48 2.54 -16.81
C SER A 261 16.73 1.17 -17.44
N HIS A 262 16.67 0.09 -16.67
CA HIS A 262 16.83 -1.28 -17.17
C HIS A 262 15.56 -1.88 -17.80
N LEU A 263 14.42 -1.16 -17.79
CA LEU A 263 13.11 -1.65 -18.25
C LEU A 263 12.54 -0.93 -19.49
N LEU A 264 13.25 0.04 -20.07
CA LEU A 264 12.85 0.67 -21.33
C LEU A 264 13.86 0.35 -22.44
N PRO A 265 13.50 -0.43 -23.47
CA PRO A 265 14.33 -0.55 -24.65
C PRO A 265 14.35 0.80 -25.36
N ALA A 266 15.55 1.28 -25.68
CA ALA A 266 15.77 2.45 -26.53
C ALA A 266 14.97 2.29 -27.82
N ALA A 267 14.03 3.20 -28.08
CA ALA A 267 13.34 3.29 -29.35
C ALA A 267 14.39 3.61 -30.44
N GLN A 268 14.70 2.63 -31.28
CA GLN A 268 15.52 2.85 -32.47
C GLN A 268 14.69 3.61 -33.52
N PRO A 269 15.26 4.62 -34.19
CA PRO A 269 14.56 5.33 -35.25
C PRO A 269 14.40 4.42 -36.49
N HIS A 270 13.17 4.20 -36.92
CA HIS A 270 12.88 3.53 -38.18
C HIS A 270 13.34 4.41 -39.36
N VAL A 271 14.43 4.00 -40.00
CA VAL A 271 14.85 4.50 -41.31
C VAL A 271 13.86 3.97 -42.34
N THR A 272 13.12 4.88 -42.98
CA THR A 272 12.24 4.56 -44.12
C THR A 272 13.10 4.52 -45.38
N GLN A 273 13.12 3.37 -46.07
CA GLN A 273 13.47 3.29 -47.49
C GLN A 273 12.19 3.29 -48.32
#